data_AF-A0A2Z7CK70-F1
#
_entry.id   AF-A0A2Z7CK70-F1
#
_cell.length_a   1.000
_cell.length_b   1.000
_cell.length_c   1.000
_cell.angle_alpha   90.00
_cell.angle_beta   90.00
_cell.angle_gamma   90.00
#
_symmetry.space_group_name_H-M   'P 1'
#
loop_
_entity.id
_entity.type
_entity.pdbx_description
1 polymer ?
#
loop_
_entity_poly.entity_id
_entity_poly.type
_entity_poly.pdbx_seq_one_letter_code
_entity_poly.pdbx_strand_id
1 'polypeptide(L)'
;MSTSTIQNSSANSNGTATKFIKCVTVGDGAVGKTCLLISYTSNTFPTDYVPTVFDNFSANVSVDGQTVNLGLWDTAGQEDYNRLRPLSYRGADVFLLAFSLISRPSFENISKKWVPELRHYAPSVPIILVGTKLDLREDKQFKSDYPGAFTISTQQGEELKKQIGSVAYVECSAKTQQNVKAVFDAAIKEGIAEDELQMALENAALPNKSTLIIAFINRAYVRPHEKEYPSMFDLFLEAFWEGEGTRELVDHLLVVAMDTTAHQRCVFRRLNCYRLAVDGGGDGFAGEKIYMSREFIEMMWRRTGFLLEVLKRGYNFIFTDTDVLWLRNPLTRLSMNETLDLQISTDSFNGNSSSEVNPINTGFYYVRSNNRTISLFETWYEMRKNSTGMKEQDVLEKLVLHGVFSELGLTPRFLDTLHFSGFCNVSQDVNMVITVHANCCRTIGAKMVDLKTILRDWEGFKNNETNNTTFRWTDHVSCRNSWKRVTQE
;
A
#
# COMPACT_ATOMS: atom_id res chain seq x y z
N MET A 1 27.79 31.53 50.48
CA MET A 1 28.87 30.62 50.03
C MET A 1 28.51 29.23 50.50
N SER A 2 28.01 28.41 49.58
CA SER A 2 27.76 26.99 49.81
C SER A 2 27.76 26.34 48.42
N THR A 3 28.87 25.70 48.12
CA THR A 3 29.15 24.93 46.91
C THR A 3 28.43 23.59 46.94
N SER A 4 27.75 23.21 45.86
CA SER A 4 27.30 21.83 45.63
C SER A 4 27.67 21.36 44.22
N THR A 5 28.66 20.47 44.24
CA THR A 5 29.19 19.48 43.30
C THR A 5 28.35 19.10 42.07
N ILE A 6 29.01 19.10 40.91
CA ILE A 6 28.54 18.54 39.64
C ILE A 6 28.69 17.00 39.69
N GLN A 7 27.58 16.27 39.55
CA GLN A 7 27.59 14.87 39.15
C GLN A 7 27.30 14.79 37.65
N ASN A 8 28.28 14.30 36.89
CA ASN A 8 28.13 13.94 35.48
C ASN A 8 27.39 12.59 35.41
N SER A 9 26.08 12.62 35.17
CA SER A 9 25.34 11.45 34.68
C SER A 9 25.11 11.63 33.19
N SER A 10 25.81 10.84 32.39
CA SER A 10 25.55 10.63 30.97
C SER A 10 24.11 10.13 30.77
N ALA A 11 23.21 11.04 30.42
CA ALA A 11 21.85 10.69 30.03
C ALA A 11 21.87 10.12 28.60
N ASN A 12 21.42 8.87 28.48
CA ASN A 12 21.03 8.24 27.22
C ASN A 12 20.04 9.15 26.48
N SER A 13 20.44 9.70 25.35
CA SER A 13 19.55 10.40 24.42
C SER A 13 18.82 9.39 23.54
N ASN A 14 17.92 8.60 24.12
CA ASN A 14 16.79 8.05 23.35
C ASN A 14 15.72 9.14 23.27
N GLY A 15 15.97 10.15 22.44
CA GLY A 15 14.94 11.10 22.06
C GLY A 15 13.94 10.39 21.16
N THR A 16 12.82 9.93 21.71
CA THR A 16 11.67 9.52 20.92
C THR A 16 11.29 10.68 20.02
N ALA A 17 11.46 10.54 18.70
CA ALA A 17 11.12 11.58 17.74
C ALA A 17 9.66 11.96 17.91
N THR A 18 9.38 13.25 18.12
CA THR A 18 8.01 13.77 18.20
C THR A 18 7.39 13.74 16.82
N LYS A 19 6.33 12.93 16.61
CA LYS A 19 5.60 12.87 15.33
C LYS A 19 4.91 14.20 15.06
N PHE A 20 5.14 14.78 13.88
CA PHE A 20 4.47 16.01 13.44
C PHE A 20 3.25 15.65 12.58
N ILE A 21 2.09 16.25 12.87
CA ILE A 21 0.86 16.08 12.09
C ILE A 21 0.41 17.45 11.58
N LYS A 22 0.31 17.58 10.26
CA LYS A 22 -0.24 18.75 9.58
C LYS A 22 -1.74 18.62 9.38
N CYS A 23 -2.50 19.35 10.20
CA CYS A 23 -3.94 19.43 10.14
C CYS A 23 -4.38 20.75 9.49
N VAL A 24 -5.07 20.68 8.35
CA VAL A 24 -5.52 21.88 7.60
C VAL A 24 -7.02 22.06 7.75
N THR A 25 -7.45 23.26 8.16
CA THR A 25 -8.86 23.58 8.38
C THR A 25 -9.43 24.40 7.23
N VAL A 26 -10.50 23.91 6.59
CA VAL A 26 -11.16 24.54 5.45
C VAL A 26 -12.68 24.61 5.65
N GLY A 27 -13.35 25.42 4.84
CA GLY A 27 -14.79 25.68 4.95
C GLY A 27 -15.12 27.14 4.70
N ASP A 28 -16.41 27.46 4.59
CA ASP A 28 -16.90 28.80 4.26
C ASP A 28 -16.38 29.89 5.21
N GLY A 29 -16.46 31.15 4.76
CA GLY A 29 -16.23 32.31 5.62
C GLY A 29 -17.18 32.32 6.83
N ALA A 30 -16.69 32.83 7.97
CA ALA A 30 -17.46 33.02 9.20
C ALA A 30 -18.13 31.76 9.82
N VAL A 31 -17.77 30.55 9.39
CA VAL A 31 -18.27 29.31 10.02
C VAL A 31 -17.65 29.07 11.40
N GLY A 32 -16.48 29.63 11.70
CA GLY A 32 -15.83 29.53 13.03
C GLY A 32 -14.56 28.69 13.06
N LYS A 33 -13.85 28.54 11.92
CA LYS A 33 -12.57 27.81 11.82
C LYS A 33 -11.52 28.36 12.80
N THR A 34 -11.27 29.66 12.75
CA THR A 34 -10.32 30.37 13.61
C THR A 34 -10.69 30.25 15.09
N CYS A 35 -11.97 30.44 15.42
CA CYS A 35 -12.46 30.25 16.78
C CYS A 35 -12.22 28.82 17.28
N LEU A 36 -12.41 27.80 16.44
CA LEU A 36 -12.16 26.41 16.79
C LEU A 36 -10.68 26.15 17.07
N LEU A 37 -9.77 26.63 16.22
CA LEU A 37 -8.32 26.44 16.37
C LEU A 37 -7.75 27.19 17.59
N ILE A 38 -8.18 28.43 17.80
CA ILE A 38 -7.79 29.22 18.99
C ILE A 38 -8.34 28.55 20.24
N SER A 39 -9.64 28.22 20.27
CA SER A 39 -10.28 27.61 21.44
C SER A 39 -9.61 26.29 21.86
N TYR A 40 -9.12 25.50 20.91
CA TYR A 40 -8.33 24.31 21.20
C TYR A 40 -6.93 24.60 21.75
N THR A 41 -6.21 25.58 21.17
CA THR A 41 -4.82 25.86 21.54
C THR A 41 -4.68 26.69 22.82
N SER A 42 -5.63 27.58 23.11
CA SER A 42 -5.58 28.51 24.25
C SER A 42 -6.58 28.18 25.36
N ASN A 43 -7.47 27.20 25.17
CA ASN A 43 -8.62 26.94 26.04
C ASN A 43 -9.53 28.17 26.25
N THR A 44 -9.48 29.18 25.36
CA THR A 44 -10.27 30.41 25.46
C THR A 44 -10.97 30.74 24.15
N PHE A 45 -12.17 31.32 24.23
CA PHE A 45 -12.90 31.77 23.05
C PHE A 45 -12.48 33.21 22.69
N PRO A 46 -12.05 33.48 21.44
CA PRO A 46 -11.67 34.83 21.03
C PRO A 46 -12.89 35.76 20.95
N THR A 47 -12.83 36.93 21.58
CA THR A 47 -13.93 37.91 21.59
C THR A 47 -13.87 38.90 20.42
N ASP A 48 -12.68 39.14 19.87
CA ASP A 48 -12.47 40.04 18.74
C ASP A 48 -12.41 39.26 17.43
N TYR A 49 -13.22 39.66 16.44
CA TYR A 49 -13.23 39.03 15.12
C TYR A 49 -12.27 39.73 14.18
N VAL A 50 -11.18 39.03 13.82
CA VAL A 50 -10.27 39.41 12.73
C VAL A 50 -10.38 38.36 11.63
N PRO A 51 -10.75 38.72 10.38
CA PRO A 51 -10.80 37.77 9.27
C PRO A 51 -9.42 37.17 8.96
N THR A 52 -9.32 35.84 8.95
CA THR A 52 -8.06 35.14 8.66
C THR A 52 -7.68 35.21 7.19
N VAL A 53 -6.39 35.46 6.95
CA VAL A 53 -5.74 35.24 5.65
C VAL A 53 -5.05 33.87 5.67
N PHE A 54 -4.05 33.70 6.55
CA PHE A 54 -3.42 32.43 6.93
C PHE A 54 -2.78 32.58 8.30
N ASP A 55 -2.98 31.60 9.18
CA ASP A 55 -2.29 31.52 10.48
C ASP A 55 -1.93 30.07 10.78
N ASN A 56 -0.75 29.86 11.39
CA ASN A 56 -0.27 28.54 11.79
C ASN A 56 -0.15 28.49 13.31
N PHE A 57 -0.83 27.53 13.93
CA PHE A 57 -0.72 27.22 15.34
C PHE A 57 -0.05 25.85 15.52
N SER A 58 0.45 25.56 16.72
CA SER A 58 0.89 24.21 17.06
C SER A 58 0.49 23.86 18.49
N ALA A 59 0.18 22.58 18.72
CA ALA A 59 -0.10 22.04 20.05
C ALA A 59 0.66 20.72 20.22
N ASN A 60 1.33 20.55 21.35
CA ASN A 60 1.90 19.26 21.73
C ASN A 60 0.86 18.47 22.52
N VAL A 61 0.56 17.26 22.06
CA VAL A 61 -0.46 16.38 22.64
C VAL A 61 0.17 15.02 22.96
N SER A 62 -0.14 14.48 24.13
CA SER A 62 0.28 13.12 24.51
C SER A 62 -0.82 12.14 24.13
N VAL A 63 -0.52 11.18 23.23
CA VAL A 63 -1.42 10.09 22.82
C VAL A 63 -0.69 8.76 22.98
N ASP A 64 -1.26 7.83 23.73
CA ASP A 64 -0.70 6.48 23.97
C ASP A 64 0.78 6.45 24.43
N GLY A 65 1.19 7.46 25.20
CA GLY A 65 2.55 7.60 25.71
C GLY A 65 3.55 8.23 24.74
N GLN A 66 3.13 8.59 23.51
CA GLN A 66 3.93 9.35 22.55
C GLN A 66 3.52 10.83 22.55
N THR A 67 4.50 11.72 22.42
CA THR A 67 4.24 13.16 22.22
C THR A 67 4.15 13.46 20.74
N VAL A 68 2.99 13.97 20.32
CA VAL A 68 2.69 14.37 18.94
C VAL A 68 2.62 15.89 18.88
N ASN A 69 3.28 16.48 17.88
CA ASN A 69 3.18 17.89 17.56
C ASN A 69 2.12 18.08 16.47
N LEU A 70 0.95 18.60 16.84
CA LEU A 70 -0.12 18.90 15.91
C LEU A 70 0.04 20.34 15.40
N GLY A 71 0.44 20.48 14.14
CA GLY A 71 0.41 21.77 13.45
C GLY A 71 -0.96 22.03 12.84
N LEU A 72 -1.49 23.23 13.06
CA LEU A 72 -2.84 23.66 12.72
C LEU A 72 -2.77 24.80 11.70
N TRP A 73 -3.22 24.54 10.48
CA TRP A 73 -3.28 25.53 9.41
C TRP A 73 -4.69 26.10 9.32
N ASP A 74 -4.85 27.38 9.68
CA ASP A 74 -6.08 28.12 9.44
C ASP A 74 -6.07 28.71 8.02
N THR A 75 -7.18 28.55 7.31
CA THR A 75 -7.29 29.02 5.91
C THR A 75 -8.48 29.94 5.71
N ALA A 76 -8.32 30.94 4.83
CA ALA A 76 -9.41 31.82 4.44
C ALA A 76 -10.53 31.07 3.71
N GLY A 77 -11.78 31.25 4.17
CA GLY A 77 -12.97 30.67 3.53
C GLY A 77 -13.59 31.51 2.41
N GLN A 78 -13.03 32.70 2.16
CA GLN A 78 -13.51 33.65 1.16
C GLN A 78 -13.01 33.28 -0.25
N GLU A 79 -13.75 33.69 -1.27
CA GLU A 79 -13.44 33.35 -2.67
C GLU A 79 -12.19 34.03 -3.22
N ASP A 80 -11.88 35.23 -2.70
CA ASP A 80 -10.68 35.99 -3.06
C ASP A 80 -9.38 35.20 -2.82
N TYR A 81 -9.42 34.19 -1.94
CA TYR A 81 -8.28 33.35 -1.60
C TYR A 81 -8.30 31.96 -2.27
N ASN A 82 -9.24 31.67 -3.18
CA ASN A 82 -9.36 30.36 -3.84
C ASN A 82 -8.06 29.92 -4.55
N ARG A 83 -7.23 30.85 -5.04
CA ARG A 83 -5.95 30.55 -5.69
C ARG A 83 -4.79 30.32 -4.71
N LEU A 84 -4.88 30.87 -3.51
CA LEU A 84 -3.80 30.78 -2.50
C LEU A 84 -4.01 29.62 -1.54
N ARG A 85 -5.27 29.31 -1.21
CA ARG A 85 -5.65 28.22 -0.29
C ARG A 85 -4.99 26.87 -0.62
N PRO A 86 -4.92 26.42 -1.90
CA PRO A 86 -4.33 25.14 -2.23
C PRO A 86 -2.84 24.99 -1.87
N LEU A 87 -2.11 26.09 -1.72
CA LEU A 87 -0.71 26.06 -1.28
C LEU A 87 -0.56 25.47 0.12
N SER A 88 -1.60 25.58 0.96
CA SER A 88 -1.61 25.00 2.31
C SER A 88 -1.86 23.50 2.32
N TYR A 89 -2.41 22.91 1.25
CA TYR A 89 -2.81 21.49 1.21
C TYR A 89 -1.64 20.54 1.05
N ARG A 90 -0.51 21.01 0.51
CA ARG A 90 0.67 20.17 0.26
C ARG A 90 1.19 19.57 1.58
N GLY A 91 1.28 18.25 1.62
CA GLY A 91 1.72 17.50 2.80
C GLY A 91 0.76 17.57 3.98
N ALA A 92 -0.52 17.85 3.76
CA ALA A 92 -1.53 17.71 4.80
C ALA A 92 -1.76 16.23 5.13
N ASP A 93 -1.75 15.91 6.42
CA ASP A 93 -2.04 14.57 6.92
C ASP A 93 -3.54 14.36 7.12
N VAL A 94 -4.28 15.44 7.42
CA VAL A 94 -5.74 15.40 7.63
C VAL A 94 -6.37 16.77 7.37
N PHE A 95 -7.62 16.76 6.86
CA PHE A 95 -8.45 17.95 6.73
C PHE A 95 -9.56 18.02 7.78
N LEU A 96 -9.72 19.19 8.39
CA LEU A 96 -10.95 19.56 9.09
C LEU A 96 -11.84 20.35 8.13
N LEU A 97 -12.93 19.75 7.68
CA LEU A 97 -13.89 20.38 6.79
C LEU A 97 -15.08 20.91 7.58
N ALA A 98 -15.07 22.21 7.84
CA ALA A 98 -16.00 22.86 8.74
C ALA A 98 -17.19 23.52 8.01
N PHE A 99 -18.39 23.33 8.56
CA PHE A 99 -19.58 24.13 8.26
C PHE A 99 -20.24 24.58 9.57
N SER A 100 -21.16 25.54 9.49
CA SER A 100 -21.89 26.04 10.66
C SER A 100 -23.27 25.39 10.75
N LEU A 101 -23.61 24.86 11.92
CA LEU A 101 -24.90 24.19 12.17
C LEU A 101 -26.11 25.12 12.00
N ILE A 102 -25.90 26.44 12.05
CA ILE A 102 -26.91 27.47 11.82
C ILE A 102 -26.81 28.12 10.42
N SER A 103 -26.07 27.54 9.47
CA SER A 103 -25.90 28.09 8.12
C SER A 103 -26.07 27.02 7.05
N ARG A 104 -27.28 26.97 6.48
CA ARG A 104 -27.61 26.08 5.36
C ARG A 104 -26.67 26.23 4.15
N PRO A 105 -26.30 27.46 3.71
CA PRO A 105 -25.37 27.61 2.59
C PRO A 105 -24.03 26.93 2.86
N SER A 106 -23.49 27.07 4.08
CA SER A 106 -22.21 26.44 4.43
C SER A 106 -22.28 24.91 4.41
N PHE A 107 -23.42 24.33 4.79
CA PHE A 107 -23.67 22.89 4.71
C PHE A 107 -23.74 22.40 3.27
N GLU A 108 -24.47 23.11 2.39
CA GLU A 108 -24.59 22.73 0.98
C GLU A 108 -23.26 22.87 0.22
N ASN A 109 -22.46 23.87 0.58
CA ASN A 109 -21.16 24.13 -0.03
C ASN A 109 -20.14 23.03 0.25
N ILE A 110 -20.33 22.20 1.30
CA ILE A 110 -19.48 21.03 1.56
C ILE A 110 -19.40 20.15 0.31
N SER A 111 -20.54 19.67 -0.19
CA SER A 111 -20.58 18.78 -1.36
C SER A 111 -20.36 19.51 -2.67
N LYS A 112 -20.83 20.76 -2.80
CA LYS A 112 -20.81 21.51 -4.06
C LYS A 112 -19.45 22.12 -4.39
N LYS A 113 -18.67 22.49 -3.37
CA LYS A 113 -17.43 23.27 -3.53
C LYS A 113 -16.24 22.61 -2.85
N TRP A 114 -16.33 22.38 -1.54
CA TRP A 114 -15.17 22.03 -0.73
C TRP A 114 -14.64 20.62 -0.99
N VAL A 115 -15.53 19.62 -1.06
CA VAL A 115 -15.12 18.24 -1.36
C VAL A 115 -14.48 18.12 -2.74
N PRO A 116 -15.06 18.67 -3.83
CA PRO A 116 -14.39 18.70 -5.14
C PRO A 116 -13.00 19.36 -5.10
N GLU A 117 -12.84 20.48 -4.40
CA GLU A 117 -11.56 21.17 -4.28
C GLU A 117 -10.52 20.31 -3.55
N LEU A 118 -10.86 19.77 -2.38
CA LEU A 118 -9.96 18.92 -1.60
C LEU A 118 -9.56 17.67 -2.38
N ARG A 119 -10.52 17.00 -3.03
CA ARG A 119 -10.24 15.78 -3.81
C ARG A 119 -9.43 16.06 -5.08
N HIS A 120 -9.50 17.26 -5.65
CA HIS A 120 -8.66 17.66 -6.78
C HIS A 120 -7.18 17.81 -6.38
N TYR A 121 -6.90 18.48 -5.26
CA TYR A 121 -5.53 18.80 -4.85
C TYR A 121 -4.90 17.74 -3.93
N ALA A 122 -5.69 17.00 -3.17
CA ALA A 122 -5.23 16.05 -2.16
C ALA A 122 -6.21 14.84 -2.05
N PRO A 123 -6.27 13.98 -3.08
CA PRO A 123 -7.31 12.96 -3.22
C PRO A 123 -7.33 11.91 -2.10
N SER A 124 -6.16 11.56 -1.55
CA SER A 124 -5.97 10.50 -0.55
C SER A 124 -6.04 10.97 0.90
N VAL A 125 -6.06 12.28 1.16
CA VAL A 125 -6.00 12.80 2.53
C VAL A 125 -7.37 12.61 3.22
N PRO A 126 -7.42 12.06 4.45
CA PRO A 126 -8.67 11.87 5.18
C PRO A 126 -9.33 13.21 5.54
N ILE A 127 -10.66 13.20 5.55
CA ILE A 127 -11.49 14.37 5.88
C ILE A 127 -12.28 14.06 7.15
N ILE A 128 -12.20 14.96 8.12
CA ILE A 128 -13.09 15.02 9.29
C ILE A 128 -14.12 16.11 9.01
N LEU A 129 -15.40 15.74 8.96
CA LEU A 129 -16.49 16.70 8.81
C LEU A 129 -16.81 17.33 10.17
N VAL A 130 -16.86 18.66 10.24
CA VAL A 130 -17.04 19.39 11.50
C VAL A 130 -18.25 20.32 11.45
N GLY A 131 -19.24 20.04 12.29
CA GLY A 131 -20.42 20.90 12.51
C GLY A 131 -20.16 21.90 13.65
N THR A 132 -19.92 23.16 13.31
CA THR A 132 -19.56 24.21 14.28
C THR A 132 -20.77 24.99 14.81
N LYS A 133 -20.56 25.75 15.89
CA LYS A 133 -21.58 26.60 16.56
C LYS A 133 -22.75 25.80 17.14
N LEU A 134 -22.45 24.63 17.71
CA LEU A 134 -23.45 23.75 18.34
C LEU A 134 -24.27 24.45 19.44
N ASP A 135 -23.66 25.41 20.15
CA ASP A 135 -24.32 26.20 21.19
C ASP A 135 -25.55 26.96 20.69
N LEU A 136 -25.58 27.37 19.42
CA LEU A 136 -26.68 28.15 18.86
C LEU A 136 -27.87 27.31 18.40
N ARG A 137 -27.73 25.97 18.26
CA ARG A 137 -28.81 25.10 17.77
C ARG A 137 -30.03 25.12 18.71
N GLU A 138 -29.80 25.12 20.02
CA GLU A 138 -30.84 25.10 21.05
C GLU A 138 -30.91 26.40 21.87
N ASP A 139 -30.14 27.43 21.50
CA ASP A 139 -30.13 28.70 22.22
C ASP A 139 -31.46 29.45 22.07
N LYS A 140 -32.08 29.78 23.20
CA LYS A 140 -33.40 30.42 23.23
C LYS A 140 -33.36 31.83 22.67
N GLN A 141 -32.28 32.57 22.96
CA GLN A 141 -32.12 33.95 22.51
C GLN A 141 -31.93 33.98 20.99
N PHE A 142 -31.05 33.14 20.45
CA PHE A 142 -30.84 32.97 19.02
C PHE A 142 -32.13 32.60 18.28
N LYS A 143 -32.92 31.65 18.82
CA LYS A 143 -34.22 31.28 18.24
C LYS A 143 -35.24 32.43 18.27
N SER A 144 -35.16 33.30 19.28
CA SER A 144 -36.01 34.49 19.39
C SER A 144 -35.58 35.59 18.41
N ASP A 145 -34.27 35.82 18.28
CA ASP A 145 -33.71 36.86 17.41
C ASP A 145 -33.79 36.48 15.93
N TYR A 146 -33.79 35.18 15.62
CA TYR A 146 -33.93 34.63 14.28
C TYR A 146 -35.04 33.57 14.21
N PRO A 147 -36.32 33.98 14.29
CA PRO A 147 -37.45 33.04 14.20
C PRO A 147 -37.45 32.30 12.87
N GLY A 148 -37.52 30.97 12.93
CA GLY A 148 -37.50 30.12 11.73
C GLY A 148 -36.10 29.92 11.12
N ALA A 149 -35.02 30.32 11.80
CA ALA A 149 -33.66 30.00 11.39
C ALA A 149 -33.49 28.49 11.22
N PHE A 150 -32.92 28.11 10.08
CA PHE A 150 -32.68 26.72 9.76
C PHE A 150 -31.46 26.19 10.53
N THR A 151 -31.66 25.11 11.27
CA THR A 151 -30.59 24.39 11.98
C THR A 151 -30.37 23.03 11.36
N ILE A 152 -29.11 22.69 11.09
CA ILE A 152 -28.71 21.35 10.64
C ILE A 152 -28.83 20.37 11.81
N SER A 153 -29.55 19.27 11.61
CA SER A 153 -29.65 18.20 12.60
C SER A 153 -28.43 17.28 12.55
N THR A 154 -28.18 16.56 13.65
CA THR A 154 -27.10 15.55 13.69
C THR A 154 -27.28 14.47 12.64
N GLN A 155 -28.52 14.08 12.34
CA GLN A 155 -28.82 13.11 11.28
C GLN A 155 -28.38 13.61 9.90
N GLN A 156 -28.67 14.88 9.57
CA GLN A 156 -28.24 15.46 8.29
C GLN A 156 -26.71 15.51 8.17
N GLY A 157 -26.00 15.79 9.26
CA GLY A 157 -24.55 15.74 9.30
C GLY A 157 -23.99 14.32 9.08
N GLU A 158 -24.59 13.30 9.69
CA GLU A 158 -24.20 11.89 9.49
C GLU A 158 -24.51 11.38 8.08
N GLU A 159 -25.61 11.84 7.47
CA GLU A 159 -25.92 11.55 6.07
C GLU A 159 -24.90 12.19 5.14
N LEU A 160 -24.54 13.45 5.38
CA LEU A 160 -23.51 14.15 4.62
C LEU A 160 -22.15 13.48 4.75
N LYS A 161 -21.76 13.05 5.96
CA LYS A 161 -20.54 12.26 6.23
C LYS A 161 -20.44 11.05 5.30
N LYS A 162 -21.51 10.25 5.22
CA LYS A 162 -21.59 9.07 4.35
C LYS A 162 -21.50 9.45 2.87
N GLN A 163 -22.20 10.51 2.47
CA GLN A 163 -22.24 10.99 1.09
C GLN A 163 -20.86 11.42 0.58
N ILE A 164 -20.06 12.08 1.42
CA ILE A 164 -18.75 12.62 1.01
C ILE A 164 -17.56 11.68 1.31
N GLY A 165 -17.83 10.55 1.98
CA GLY A 165 -16.80 9.61 2.42
C GLY A 165 -15.83 10.21 3.44
N SER A 166 -16.32 11.03 4.38
CA SER A 166 -15.49 11.53 5.49
C SER A 166 -15.36 10.45 6.57
N VAL A 167 -14.17 10.32 7.16
CA VAL A 167 -13.87 9.23 8.11
C VAL A 167 -14.58 9.45 9.46
N ALA A 168 -14.81 10.71 9.83
CA ALA A 168 -15.58 11.08 11.02
C ALA A 168 -16.49 12.29 10.76
N TYR A 169 -17.49 12.44 11.63
CA TYR A 169 -18.32 13.63 11.78
C TYR A 169 -18.34 14.01 13.26
N VAL A 170 -18.05 15.28 13.58
CA VAL A 170 -18.06 15.79 14.95
C VAL A 170 -18.76 17.14 15.00
N GLU A 171 -19.72 17.29 15.91
CA GLU A 171 -20.37 18.56 16.20
C GLU A 171 -19.71 19.21 17.41
N CYS A 172 -19.37 20.50 17.34
CA CYS A 172 -18.67 21.20 18.41
C CYS A 172 -19.12 22.66 18.59
N SER A 173 -18.84 23.19 19.77
CA SER A 173 -18.91 24.64 20.04
C SER A 173 -17.58 25.13 20.58
N ALA A 174 -16.91 25.99 19.80
CA ALA A 174 -15.72 26.68 20.24
C ALA A 174 -16.00 27.62 21.43
N LYS A 175 -17.24 28.12 21.57
CA LYS A 175 -17.66 29.05 22.62
C LYS A 175 -17.81 28.37 23.97
N THR A 176 -18.39 27.17 23.99
CA THR A 176 -18.62 26.41 25.24
C THR A 176 -17.58 25.32 25.49
N GLN A 177 -16.57 25.20 24.62
CA GLN A 177 -15.59 24.10 24.57
C GLN A 177 -16.18 22.71 24.32
N GLN A 178 -17.48 22.60 24.04
CA GLN A 178 -18.13 21.32 23.82
C GLN A 178 -17.55 20.63 22.58
N ASN A 179 -17.06 19.40 22.77
CA ASN A 179 -16.49 18.53 21.74
C ASN A 179 -15.30 19.09 20.95
N VAL A 180 -14.72 20.24 21.34
CA VAL A 180 -13.54 20.80 20.67
C VAL A 180 -12.39 19.79 20.69
N LYS A 181 -12.08 19.22 21.85
CA LYS A 181 -11.07 18.15 21.98
C LYS A 181 -11.38 16.95 21.09
N ALA A 182 -12.64 16.53 20.97
CA ALA A 182 -13.03 15.37 20.16
C ALA A 182 -12.78 15.58 18.67
N VAL A 183 -12.89 16.81 18.15
CA VAL A 183 -12.53 17.14 16.76
C VAL A 183 -11.05 16.85 16.51
N PHE A 184 -10.18 17.33 17.40
CA PHE A 184 -8.75 17.19 17.24
C PHE A 184 -8.26 15.79 17.61
N ASP A 185 -8.87 15.09 18.56
CA ASP A 185 -8.58 13.68 18.83
C ASP A 185 -8.88 12.81 17.59
N ALA A 186 -9.98 13.09 16.88
CA ALA A 186 -10.29 12.40 15.63
C ALA A 186 -9.26 12.72 14.54
N ALA A 187 -8.86 13.99 14.39
CA ALA A 187 -7.82 14.37 13.43
C ALA A 187 -6.46 13.76 13.76
N ILE A 188 -6.07 13.76 15.05
CA ILE A 188 -4.83 13.15 15.54
C ILE A 188 -4.88 11.65 15.32
N LYS A 189 -6.00 10.96 15.58
CA LYS A 189 -6.11 9.52 15.30
C LYS A 189 -5.81 9.19 13.83
N GLU A 190 -6.34 9.99 12.90
CA GLU A 190 -6.12 9.77 11.46
C GLU A 190 -4.71 10.21 11.00
N GLY A 191 -4.13 11.25 11.61
CA GLY A 191 -2.74 11.65 11.33
C GLY A 191 -1.69 10.80 12.04
N ILE A 192 -2.07 10.14 13.15
CA ILE A 192 -1.26 9.15 13.85
C ILE A 192 -1.34 7.82 13.14
N ALA A 193 -2.50 7.44 12.57
CA ALA A 193 -2.69 6.20 11.82
C ALA A 193 -1.41 5.98 11.03
N GLU A 194 -0.62 5.04 11.54
CA GLU A 194 0.71 4.83 11.01
C GLU A 194 0.49 4.53 9.54
N ASP A 195 1.34 5.08 8.67
CA ASP A 195 1.35 4.58 7.32
C ASP A 195 1.88 3.15 7.42
N GLU A 196 0.98 2.22 7.75
CA GLU A 196 1.27 0.82 8.06
C GLU A 196 2.01 0.19 6.89
N LEU A 197 1.68 0.67 5.68
CA LEU A 197 2.41 0.36 4.48
C LEU A 197 3.85 0.86 4.58
N GLN A 198 4.07 2.16 4.80
CA GLN A 198 5.42 2.73 4.93
C GLN A 198 6.27 1.98 5.95
N MET A 199 5.72 1.68 7.13
CA MET A 199 6.44 0.89 8.15
C MET A 199 6.75 -0.53 7.70
N ALA A 200 5.79 -1.21 7.06
CA ALA A 200 6.03 -2.53 6.50
C ALA A 200 7.10 -2.50 5.39
N LEU A 201 7.15 -1.44 4.57
CA LEU A 201 8.18 -1.26 3.56
C LEU A 201 9.55 -1.02 4.21
N GLU A 202 9.64 -0.14 5.20
CA GLU A 202 10.89 0.16 5.91
C GLU A 202 11.47 -1.08 6.61
N ASN A 203 10.63 -1.88 7.27
CA ASN A 203 11.05 -3.09 7.97
C ASN A 203 11.53 -4.19 7.01
N ALA A 204 10.94 -4.29 5.81
CA ALA A 204 11.31 -5.31 4.83
C ALA A 204 12.45 -4.89 3.89
N ALA A 205 12.83 -3.62 3.85
CA ALA A 205 13.82 -3.11 2.90
C ALA A 205 15.21 -3.72 3.13
N LEU A 206 15.92 -4.02 2.03
CA LEU A 206 17.31 -4.45 2.10
C LEU A 206 18.24 -3.32 2.57
N PRO A 207 19.29 -3.60 3.37
CA PRO A 207 20.03 -2.59 4.16
C PRO A 207 20.69 -1.44 3.38
N ASN A 208 20.92 -1.60 2.07
CA ASN A 208 21.80 -0.70 1.30
C ASN A 208 21.14 -0.01 0.09
N LYS A 209 19.91 -0.36 -0.32
CA LYS A 209 19.36 0.07 -1.64
C LYS A 209 17.84 0.30 -1.73
N SER A 210 17.13 0.31 -0.60
CA SER A 210 15.66 0.46 -0.59
C SER A 210 14.96 -0.53 -1.55
N THR A 211 15.53 -1.73 -1.71
CA THR A 211 14.96 -2.81 -2.52
C THR A 211 14.18 -3.75 -1.62
N LEU A 212 12.95 -4.04 -2.00
CA LEU A 212 12.05 -4.97 -1.32
C LEU A 212 12.00 -6.31 -2.05
N ILE A 213 11.77 -7.41 -1.32
CA ILE A 213 11.34 -8.67 -1.93
C ILE A 213 9.86 -8.82 -1.58
N ILE A 214 8.99 -8.88 -2.60
CA ILE A 214 7.54 -8.83 -2.41
C ILE A 214 6.91 -10.10 -2.95
N ALA A 215 6.13 -10.78 -2.09
CA ALA A 215 5.32 -11.93 -2.46
C ALA A 215 3.86 -11.72 -2.02
N PHE A 216 2.91 -12.16 -2.85
CA PHE A 216 1.48 -12.06 -2.55
C PHE A 216 0.91 -13.42 -2.15
N ILE A 217 0.08 -13.43 -1.10
CA ILE A 217 -0.62 -14.63 -0.64
C ILE A 217 -2.11 -14.38 -0.42
N ASN A 218 -2.87 -15.45 -0.56
CA ASN A 218 -4.26 -15.54 -0.15
C ASN A 218 -4.50 -16.87 0.58
N ARG A 219 -5.74 -17.11 1.02
CA ARG A 219 -6.16 -18.28 1.77
C ARG A 219 -5.79 -19.62 1.11
N ALA A 220 -5.79 -19.69 -0.22
CA ALA A 220 -5.48 -20.91 -0.96
C ALA A 220 -3.99 -21.28 -0.87
N TYR A 221 -3.10 -20.28 -0.81
CA TYR A 221 -1.65 -20.51 -0.72
C TYR A 221 -1.19 -20.93 0.68
N VAL A 222 -1.93 -20.55 1.72
CA VAL A 222 -1.58 -20.83 3.12
C VAL A 222 -2.28 -22.06 3.71
N ARG A 223 -3.25 -22.63 3.00
CA ARG A 223 -3.92 -23.88 3.41
C ARG A 223 -3.24 -25.08 2.74
N PRO A 224 -3.05 -26.20 3.47
CA PRO A 224 -2.56 -27.42 2.86
C PRO A 224 -3.57 -27.95 1.82
N HIS A 225 -3.07 -28.36 0.66
CA HIS A 225 -3.86 -29.01 -0.38
C HIS A 225 -4.23 -30.43 0.09
N GLU A 226 -5.51 -30.83 -0.05
CA GLU A 226 -6.00 -32.15 0.40
C GLU A 226 -5.69 -32.47 1.88
N LYS A 227 -5.47 -31.45 2.73
CA LYS A 227 -5.04 -31.56 4.13
C LYS A 227 -3.64 -32.16 4.33
N GLU A 228 -2.84 -32.27 3.27
CA GLU A 228 -1.45 -32.68 3.34
C GLU A 228 -0.52 -31.46 3.39
N TYR A 229 0.33 -31.41 4.41
CA TYR A 229 1.41 -30.42 4.50
C TYR A 229 2.60 -30.81 3.59
N PRO A 230 3.46 -29.85 3.21
CA PRO A 230 3.36 -28.40 3.40
C PRO A 230 2.27 -27.73 2.53
N SER A 231 1.84 -26.50 2.87
CA SER A 231 1.11 -25.61 1.95
C SER A 231 2.04 -24.99 0.90
N MET A 232 1.50 -24.31 -0.13
CA MET A 232 2.34 -23.64 -1.14
C MET A 232 3.24 -22.58 -0.49
N PHE A 233 2.70 -21.80 0.44
CA PHE A 233 3.47 -20.81 1.17
C PHE A 233 4.54 -21.43 2.07
N ASP A 234 4.26 -22.59 2.68
CA ASP A 234 5.28 -23.30 3.47
C ASP A 234 6.42 -23.81 2.57
N LEU A 235 6.10 -24.37 1.41
CA LEU A 235 7.08 -24.85 0.42
C LEU A 235 7.93 -23.70 -0.14
N PHE A 236 7.31 -22.55 -0.39
CA PHE A 236 7.99 -21.32 -0.80
C PHE A 236 9.05 -20.89 0.24
N LEU A 237 8.69 -20.85 1.52
CA LEU A 237 9.62 -20.51 2.60
C LEU A 237 10.71 -21.57 2.79
N GLU A 238 10.37 -22.85 2.59
CA GLU A 238 11.32 -23.96 2.63
C GLU A 238 12.39 -23.81 1.54
N ALA A 239 12.01 -23.37 0.34
CA ALA A 239 12.97 -23.09 -0.73
C ALA A 239 13.99 -22.01 -0.35
N PHE A 240 13.58 -20.94 0.35
CA PHE A 240 14.53 -19.95 0.88
C PHE A 240 15.48 -20.54 1.92
N TRP A 241 15.01 -21.51 2.71
CA TRP A 241 15.85 -22.15 3.73
C TRP A 241 16.88 -23.09 3.11
N GLU A 242 16.46 -23.86 2.10
CA GLU A 242 17.29 -24.83 1.40
C GLU A 242 18.15 -24.24 0.28
N GLY A 243 17.88 -23.02 -0.16
CA GLY A 243 18.64 -22.37 -1.23
C GLY A 243 20.02 -21.87 -0.79
N GLU A 244 20.94 -21.79 -1.75
CA GLU A 244 22.28 -21.26 -1.53
C GLU A 244 22.25 -19.72 -1.44
N GLY A 245 22.55 -19.18 -0.26
CA GLY A 245 22.62 -17.73 -0.03
C GLY A 245 21.27 -17.01 -0.03
N THR A 246 20.15 -17.74 0.12
CA THR A 246 18.79 -17.19 0.12
C THR A 246 18.19 -17.06 1.52
N ARG A 247 18.69 -17.79 2.51
CA ARG A 247 18.11 -17.86 3.87
C ARG A 247 17.92 -16.49 4.54
N GLU A 248 18.91 -15.61 4.48
CA GLU A 248 18.85 -14.26 5.07
C GLU A 248 17.86 -13.33 4.34
N LEU A 249 17.48 -13.65 3.10
CA LEU A 249 16.53 -12.85 2.33
C LEU A 249 15.10 -12.97 2.86
N VAL A 250 14.80 -13.99 3.67
CA VAL A 250 13.49 -14.15 4.33
C VAL A 250 13.21 -13.00 5.29
N ASP A 251 14.24 -12.47 5.94
CA ASP A 251 14.10 -11.32 6.86
C ASP A 251 13.73 -10.03 6.11
N HIS A 252 13.93 -10.00 4.79
CA HIS A 252 13.60 -8.90 3.89
C HIS A 252 12.42 -9.20 2.96
N LEU A 253 11.71 -10.30 3.21
CA LEU A 253 10.52 -10.67 2.46
C LEU A 253 9.29 -9.94 3.03
N LEU A 254 8.72 -9.03 2.24
CA LEU A 254 7.41 -8.45 2.46
C LEU A 254 6.32 -9.35 1.87
N VAL A 255 5.52 -9.94 2.75
CA VAL A 255 4.39 -10.77 2.37
C VAL A 255 3.10 -9.94 2.41
N VAL A 256 2.53 -9.70 1.24
CA VAL A 256 1.28 -8.98 1.07
C VAL A 256 0.11 -9.96 1.09
N ALA A 257 -0.70 -9.89 2.14
CA ALA A 257 -1.83 -10.77 2.36
C ALA A 257 -3.13 -10.15 1.83
N MET A 258 -3.82 -10.89 0.96
CA MET A 258 -5.07 -10.47 0.32
C MET A 258 -6.32 -10.76 1.17
N ASP A 259 -6.17 -11.51 2.27
CA ASP A 259 -7.25 -11.83 3.20
C ASP A 259 -6.72 -12.06 4.62
N THR A 260 -7.65 -12.10 5.57
CA THR A 260 -7.35 -12.22 7.00
C THR A 260 -6.66 -13.54 7.35
N THR A 261 -7.01 -14.65 6.70
CA THR A 261 -6.40 -15.97 6.99
C THR A 261 -4.93 -15.97 6.56
N ALA A 262 -4.65 -15.44 5.38
CA ALA A 262 -3.29 -15.31 4.86
C ALA A 262 -2.44 -14.37 5.73
N HIS A 263 -3.02 -13.25 6.17
CA HIS A 263 -2.33 -12.30 7.04
C HIS A 263 -1.97 -12.93 8.39
N GLN A 264 -2.91 -13.62 9.03
CA GLN A 264 -2.65 -14.32 10.29
C GLN A 264 -1.56 -15.40 10.14
N ARG A 265 -1.54 -16.12 9.01
CA ARG A 265 -0.47 -17.10 8.74
C ARG A 265 0.89 -16.43 8.59
N CYS A 266 0.98 -15.31 7.88
CA CYS A 266 2.21 -14.54 7.75
C CYS A 266 2.75 -14.11 9.12
N VAL A 267 1.88 -13.49 9.94
CA VAL A 267 2.24 -13.02 11.29
C VAL A 267 2.68 -14.19 12.18
N PHE A 268 1.98 -15.33 12.10
CA PHE A 268 2.35 -16.55 12.82
C PHE A 268 3.77 -17.04 12.45
N ARG A 269 4.20 -16.84 11.20
CA ARG A 269 5.56 -17.16 10.73
C ARG A 269 6.60 -16.08 11.06
N ARG A 270 6.20 -14.98 11.72
CA ARG A 270 7.06 -13.85 12.15
C ARG A 270 7.78 -13.17 10.98
N LEU A 271 7.09 -13.02 9.86
CA LEU A 271 7.60 -12.34 8.67
C LEU A 271 7.15 -10.86 8.64
N ASN A 272 7.68 -10.09 7.69
CA ASN A 272 7.14 -8.76 7.40
C ASN A 272 5.81 -8.94 6.64
N CYS A 273 4.71 -8.50 7.26
CA CYS A 273 3.36 -8.74 6.75
C CYS A 273 2.64 -7.42 6.50
N TYR A 274 1.92 -7.33 5.39
CA TYR A 274 1.01 -6.22 5.13
C TYR A 274 -0.34 -6.75 4.64
N ARG A 275 -1.45 -6.28 5.23
CA ARG A 275 -2.80 -6.67 4.80
C ARG A 275 -3.33 -5.69 3.76
N LEU A 276 -3.49 -6.14 2.52
CA LEU A 276 -4.06 -5.30 1.48
C LEU A 276 -5.58 -5.18 1.67
N ALA A 277 -6.05 -3.98 2.03
CA ALA A 277 -7.47 -3.73 2.25
C ALA A 277 -8.30 -3.92 0.96
N VAL A 278 -9.50 -4.48 1.14
CA VAL A 278 -10.52 -4.61 0.08
C VAL A 278 -11.59 -3.56 0.31
N ASP A 279 -11.98 -2.83 -0.73
CA ASP A 279 -13.06 -1.86 -0.65
C ASP A 279 -14.34 -2.56 -0.18
N GLY A 280 -14.99 -2.03 0.87
CA GLY A 280 -16.20 -2.61 1.45
C GLY A 280 -16.00 -3.50 2.69
N GLY A 281 -14.78 -3.62 3.22
CA GLY A 281 -14.55 -4.14 4.58
C GLY A 281 -14.83 -5.62 4.81
N GLY A 282 -15.04 -6.42 3.76
CA GLY A 282 -15.28 -7.86 3.84
C GLY A 282 -14.13 -8.74 3.34
N ASP A 283 -14.09 -10.01 3.78
CA ASP A 283 -13.20 -11.09 3.33
C ASP A 283 -13.52 -11.57 1.87
N GLY A 284 -13.69 -10.65 0.92
CA GLY A 284 -14.16 -10.93 -0.45
C GLY A 284 -13.27 -11.87 -1.28
N PHE A 285 -12.02 -12.06 -0.88
CA PHE A 285 -11.03 -12.90 -1.58
C PHE A 285 -10.64 -14.18 -0.85
N ALA A 286 -11.34 -14.56 0.22
CA ALA A 286 -11.03 -15.71 1.07
C ALA A 286 -11.33 -17.09 0.42
N GLY A 287 -11.12 -17.32 -0.88
CA GLY A 287 -11.38 -18.62 -1.53
C GLY A 287 -10.33 -18.97 -2.59
N GLU A 288 -10.15 -20.25 -2.90
CA GLU A 288 -9.41 -20.67 -4.10
C GLU A 288 -10.09 -20.05 -5.31
N LYS A 289 -9.38 -19.18 -6.04
CA LYS A 289 -9.92 -18.50 -7.20
C LYS A 289 -9.49 -19.26 -8.44
N ILE A 290 -10.47 -19.74 -9.19
CA ILE A 290 -10.26 -20.47 -10.44
C ILE A 290 -9.43 -19.57 -11.35
N TYR A 291 -8.33 -20.12 -11.89
CA TYR A 291 -7.48 -19.42 -12.85
C TYR A 291 -8.33 -18.78 -13.95
N MET A 292 -8.14 -17.47 -14.19
CA MET A 292 -8.90 -16.62 -15.12
C MET A 292 -10.35 -16.25 -14.73
N SER A 293 -10.80 -16.46 -13.48
CA SER A 293 -12.09 -15.91 -13.00
C SER A 293 -12.05 -14.38 -12.90
N ARG A 294 -13.23 -13.73 -12.84
CA ARG A 294 -13.32 -12.27 -12.65
C ARG A 294 -12.58 -11.80 -11.40
N GLU A 295 -12.75 -12.54 -10.30
CA GLU A 295 -12.12 -12.27 -9.02
C GLU A 295 -10.60 -12.51 -9.06
N PHE A 296 -10.13 -13.50 -9.84
CA PHE A 296 -8.70 -13.71 -10.08
C PHE A 296 -8.09 -12.51 -10.82
N ILE A 297 -8.75 -12.04 -11.89
CA ILE A 297 -8.31 -10.88 -12.67
C ILE A 297 -8.29 -9.62 -11.79
N GLU A 298 -9.35 -9.37 -11.02
CA GLU A 298 -9.41 -8.25 -10.07
C GLU A 298 -8.29 -8.32 -9.02
N MET A 299 -7.99 -9.51 -8.49
CA MET A 299 -6.90 -9.75 -7.53
C MET A 299 -5.54 -9.43 -8.14
N MET A 300 -5.29 -9.84 -9.39
CA MET A 300 -4.05 -9.54 -10.09
C MET A 300 -3.87 -8.05 -10.37
N TRP A 301 -4.93 -7.35 -10.76
CA TRP A 301 -4.87 -5.90 -10.94
C TRP A 301 -4.61 -5.17 -9.62
N ARG A 302 -5.23 -5.60 -8.51
CA ARG A 302 -4.93 -5.05 -7.17
C ARG A 302 -3.46 -5.20 -6.80
N ARG A 303 -2.84 -6.33 -7.13
CA ARG A 303 -1.38 -6.54 -7.00
C ARG A 303 -0.60 -5.51 -7.80
N THR A 304 -0.93 -5.30 -9.08
CA THR A 304 -0.28 -4.27 -9.91
C THR A 304 -0.44 -2.86 -9.32
N GLY A 305 -1.62 -2.52 -8.81
CA GLY A 305 -1.87 -1.23 -8.14
C GLY A 305 -1.05 -1.04 -6.87
N PHE A 306 -0.88 -2.08 -6.05
CA PHE A 306 -0.01 -2.04 -4.88
C PHE A 306 1.46 -1.84 -5.28
N LEU A 307 1.96 -2.57 -6.28
CA LEU A 307 3.34 -2.44 -6.74
C LEU A 307 3.62 -1.04 -7.34
N LEU A 308 2.62 -0.43 -7.98
CA LEU A 308 2.70 0.99 -8.38
C LEU A 308 2.88 1.92 -7.18
N GLU A 309 2.14 1.69 -6.10
CA GLU A 309 2.25 2.49 -4.86
C GLU A 309 3.64 2.35 -4.22
N VAL A 310 4.21 1.14 -4.24
CA VAL A 310 5.60 0.89 -3.79
C VAL A 310 6.61 1.71 -4.61
N LEU A 311 6.46 1.75 -5.95
CA LEU A 311 7.33 2.56 -6.81
C LEU A 311 7.17 4.05 -6.52
N LYS A 312 5.95 4.54 -6.33
CA LYS A 312 5.66 5.95 -6.01
C LYS A 312 6.29 6.39 -4.70
N ARG A 313 6.48 5.47 -3.76
CA ARG A 313 7.17 5.68 -2.48
C ARG A 313 8.70 5.60 -2.58
N GLY A 314 9.24 5.37 -3.77
CA GLY A 314 10.69 5.38 -4.02
C GLY A 314 11.39 4.04 -3.83
N TYR A 315 10.67 2.96 -3.57
CA TYR A 315 11.28 1.64 -3.35
C TYR A 315 11.46 0.87 -4.67
N ASN A 316 12.62 0.27 -4.84
CA ASN A 316 12.83 -0.78 -5.83
C ASN A 316 12.19 -2.07 -5.31
N PHE A 317 11.82 -3.00 -6.18
CA PHE A 317 11.31 -4.28 -5.70
C PHE A 317 11.67 -5.44 -6.63
N ILE A 318 11.86 -6.61 -6.01
CA ILE A 318 11.79 -7.92 -6.66
C ILE A 318 10.42 -8.48 -6.34
N PHE A 319 9.60 -8.67 -7.36
CA PHE A 319 8.36 -9.41 -7.24
C PHE A 319 8.61 -10.89 -7.52
N THR A 320 8.03 -11.76 -6.69
CA THR A 320 8.03 -13.20 -6.88
C THR A 320 6.66 -13.76 -6.55
N ASP A 321 6.11 -14.59 -7.45
CA ASP A 321 4.98 -15.45 -7.12
C ASP A 321 5.42 -16.51 -6.09
N THR A 322 4.46 -17.04 -5.34
CA THR A 322 4.73 -18.01 -4.27
C THR A 322 4.94 -19.44 -4.77
N ASP A 323 4.80 -19.69 -6.06
CA ASP A 323 5.13 -20.93 -6.75
C ASP A 323 6.46 -20.84 -7.52
N VAL A 324 7.33 -19.90 -7.10
CA VAL A 324 8.72 -19.76 -7.55
C VAL A 324 9.65 -20.20 -6.43
N LEU A 325 10.40 -21.28 -6.65
CA LEU A 325 11.42 -21.76 -5.70
C LEU A 325 12.71 -20.97 -5.90
N TRP A 326 13.29 -20.47 -4.81
CA TRP A 326 14.57 -19.73 -4.79
C TRP A 326 15.70 -20.68 -4.39
N LEU A 327 16.33 -21.32 -5.38
CA LEU A 327 17.41 -22.30 -5.16
C LEU A 327 18.77 -21.63 -4.94
N ARG A 328 18.99 -20.44 -5.51
CA ARG A 328 20.17 -19.60 -5.25
C ARG A 328 19.80 -18.13 -5.14
N ASN A 329 20.67 -17.32 -4.55
CA ASN A 329 20.45 -15.89 -4.40
C ASN A 329 20.38 -15.17 -5.78
N PRO A 330 19.22 -14.64 -6.21
CA PRO A 330 19.07 -14.00 -7.52
C PRO A 330 19.76 -12.63 -7.62
N LEU A 331 20.09 -12.00 -6.49
CA LEU A 331 20.82 -10.72 -6.46
C LEU A 331 22.21 -10.84 -7.12
N THR A 332 22.75 -12.05 -7.22
CA THR A 332 24.02 -12.35 -7.89
C THR A 332 23.97 -12.19 -9.42
N ARG A 333 22.78 -12.27 -10.03
CA ARG A 333 22.60 -12.13 -11.50
C ARG A 333 21.73 -10.95 -11.90
N LEU A 334 20.92 -10.45 -11.00
CA LEU A 334 20.17 -9.22 -11.21
C LEU A 334 21.12 -8.02 -11.20
N SER A 335 21.02 -7.20 -12.24
CA SER A 335 21.80 -5.96 -12.29
C SER A 335 21.21 -4.92 -11.34
N MET A 336 21.94 -4.58 -10.28
CA MET A 336 21.53 -3.53 -9.34
C MET A 336 22.13 -2.17 -9.70
N ASN A 337 22.47 -1.96 -10.97
CA ASN A 337 22.95 -0.70 -11.52
C ASN A 337 21.79 0.22 -11.93
N GLU A 338 22.08 1.50 -12.14
CA GLU A 338 21.05 2.50 -12.46
C GLU A 338 20.57 2.46 -13.92
N THR A 339 21.23 1.69 -14.78
CA THR A 339 20.95 1.70 -16.23
C THR A 339 19.73 0.86 -16.61
N LEU A 340 19.47 -0.24 -15.89
CA LEU A 340 18.36 -1.13 -16.18
C LEU A 340 17.14 -0.76 -15.34
N ASP A 341 15.99 -0.63 -16.00
CA ASP A 341 14.75 -0.21 -15.35
C ASP A 341 13.89 -1.40 -14.90
N LEU A 342 13.86 -2.45 -15.74
CA LEU A 342 13.05 -3.64 -15.56
C LEU A 342 13.86 -4.88 -15.96
N GLN A 343 13.90 -5.89 -15.10
CA GLN A 343 14.46 -7.21 -15.41
C GLN A 343 13.40 -8.28 -15.16
N ILE A 344 12.89 -8.93 -16.21
CA ILE A 344 11.69 -9.76 -16.15
C ILE A 344 11.94 -11.19 -16.66
N SER A 345 11.39 -12.18 -15.98
CA SER A 345 11.43 -13.58 -16.39
C SER A 345 10.69 -13.83 -17.71
N THR A 346 10.99 -14.92 -18.39
CA THR A 346 10.34 -15.30 -19.65
C THR A 346 9.97 -16.78 -19.66
N ASP A 347 8.93 -17.13 -20.40
CA ASP A 347 8.51 -18.54 -20.55
C ASP A 347 9.39 -19.32 -21.52
N SER A 348 10.07 -18.60 -22.43
CA SER A 348 11.14 -19.10 -23.28
C SER A 348 12.15 -17.98 -23.55
N PHE A 349 13.40 -18.33 -23.79
CA PHE A 349 14.47 -17.37 -24.04
C PHE A 349 15.05 -17.56 -25.44
N ASN A 350 15.08 -16.49 -26.23
CA ASN A 350 15.55 -16.52 -27.62
C ASN A 350 17.06 -16.31 -27.79
N GLY A 351 17.81 -16.20 -26.68
CA GLY A 351 19.25 -15.94 -26.69
C GLY A 351 19.62 -14.45 -26.65
N ASN A 352 18.66 -13.52 -26.74
CA ASN A 352 18.89 -12.08 -26.69
C ASN A 352 18.10 -11.42 -25.54
N SER A 353 18.82 -11.00 -24.50
CA SER A 353 18.24 -10.37 -23.31
C SER A 353 17.64 -8.97 -23.53
N SER A 354 17.81 -8.37 -24.70
CA SER A 354 17.20 -7.07 -25.05
C SER A 354 16.03 -7.22 -26.02
N SER A 355 15.67 -8.44 -26.40
CA SER A 355 14.64 -8.69 -27.39
C SER A 355 13.25 -8.69 -26.78
N GLU A 356 12.41 -7.73 -27.18
CA GLU A 356 11.02 -7.58 -26.72
C GLU A 356 10.07 -8.66 -27.23
N VAL A 357 10.54 -9.56 -28.10
CA VAL A 357 9.76 -10.72 -28.57
C VAL A 357 9.85 -11.93 -27.63
N ASN A 358 10.67 -11.86 -26.58
CA ASN A 358 10.69 -12.91 -25.57
C ASN A 358 9.33 -12.91 -24.82
N PRO A 359 8.67 -14.07 -24.67
CA PRO A 359 7.38 -14.14 -23.99
C PRO A 359 7.56 -13.88 -22.49
N ILE A 360 7.13 -12.71 -22.03
CA ILE A 360 7.30 -12.28 -20.64
C ILE A 360 6.53 -13.17 -19.67
N ASN A 361 7.10 -13.35 -18.48
CA ASN A 361 6.49 -14.03 -17.36
C ASN A 361 6.53 -13.09 -16.14
N THR A 362 5.35 -12.78 -15.58
CA THR A 362 5.20 -11.86 -14.45
C THR A 362 5.33 -12.56 -13.09
N GLY A 363 5.75 -13.82 -13.04
CA GLY A 363 5.97 -14.55 -11.80
C GLY A 363 7.30 -14.22 -11.12
N PHE A 364 8.28 -13.68 -11.84
CA PHE A 364 9.49 -13.14 -11.24
C PHE A 364 10.02 -11.94 -12.02
N TYR A 365 10.19 -10.79 -11.37
CA TYR A 365 10.82 -9.63 -11.99
C TYR A 365 11.33 -8.61 -10.97
N TYR A 366 12.36 -7.86 -11.37
CA TYR A 366 12.93 -6.75 -10.61
C TYR A 366 12.64 -5.42 -11.30
N VAL A 367 12.16 -4.43 -10.54
CA VAL A 367 11.84 -3.08 -11.03
C VAL A 367 12.54 -2.05 -10.17
N ARG A 368 13.17 -1.08 -10.82
CA ARG A 368 13.74 0.09 -10.15
C ARG A 368 12.69 1.19 -10.05
N SER A 369 12.57 1.85 -8.90
CA SER A 369 11.74 3.06 -8.79
C SER A 369 12.38 4.23 -9.53
N ASN A 370 11.67 4.73 -10.54
CA ASN A 370 11.96 5.97 -11.23
C ASN A 370 10.72 6.43 -12.01
N ASN A 371 10.75 7.65 -12.55
CA ASN A 371 9.59 8.21 -13.25
C ASN A 371 9.13 7.35 -14.45
N ARG A 372 10.05 6.70 -15.18
CA ARG A 372 9.70 5.87 -16.36
C ARG A 372 8.97 4.60 -15.96
N THR A 373 9.44 3.91 -14.91
CA THR A 373 8.79 2.69 -14.41
C THR A 373 7.48 2.99 -13.71
N ILE A 374 7.37 4.12 -13.00
CA ILE A 374 6.09 4.61 -12.47
C ILE A 374 5.10 4.84 -13.61
N SER A 375 5.50 5.53 -14.69
CA SER A 375 4.63 5.75 -15.86
C SER A 375 4.20 4.43 -16.52
N LEU A 376 5.11 3.45 -16.65
CA LEU A 376 4.75 2.12 -17.16
C LEU A 376 3.65 1.48 -16.31
N PHE A 377 3.83 1.46 -14.98
CA PHE A 377 2.85 0.86 -14.07
C PHE A 377 1.53 1.63 -14.03
N GLU A 378 1.54 2.95 -14.20
CA GLU A 378 0.32 3.76 -14.34
C GLU A 378 -0.44 3.41 -15.62
N THR A 379 0.24 3.40 -16.77
CA THR A 379 -0.36 3.00 -18.05
C THR A 379 -0.87 1.57 -17.98
N TRP A 380 -0.06 0.66 -17.45
CA TRP A 380 -0.42 -0.75 -17.30
C TRP A 380 -1.65 -0.93 -16.42
N TYR A 381 -1.67 -0.28 -15.25
CA TYR A 381 -2.79 -0.38 -14.32
C TYR A 381 -4.08 0.27 -14.86
N GLU A 382 -3.98 1.38 -15.60
CA GLU A 382 -5.16 2.03 -16.20
C GLU A 382 -5.83 1.19 -17.30
N MET A 383 -5.05 0.38 -18.03
CA MET A 383 -5.56 -0.53 -19.06
C MET A 383 -6.54 -1.58 -18.52
N ARG A 384 -6.59 -1.82 -17.19
CA ARG A 384 -7.60 -2.68 -16.54
C ARG A 384 -9.04 -2.31 -16.92
N LYS A 385 -9.31 -1.02 -17.15
CA LYS A 385 -10.65 -0.50 -17.51
C LYS A 385 -11.07 -0.94 -18.92
N ASN A 386 -10.11 -1.23 -19.79
CA ASN A 386 -10.33 -1.50 -21.21
C ASN A 386 -9.94 -2.94 -21.62
N SER A 387 -9.55 -3.78 -20.66
CA SER A 387 -8.98 -5.11 -20.91
C SER A 387 -9.84 -6.23 -20.30
N THR A 388 -11.14 -6.21 -20.58
CA THR A 388 -12.09 -7.19 -20.06
C THR A 388 -11.67 -8.62 -20.40
N GLY A 389 -11.56 -9.48 -19.38
CA GLY A 389 -11.19 -10.90 -19.54
C GLY A 389 -9.69 -11.17 -19.70
N MET A 390 -8.84 -10.14 -19.65
CA MET A 390 -7.39 -10.30 -19.70
C MET A 390 -6.77 -10.12 -18.32
N LYS A 391 -5.77 -10.94 -17.98
CA LYS A 391 -4.94 -10.72 -16.80
C LYS A 391 -3.85 -9.69 -17.11
N GLU A 392 -3.23 -9.17 -16.06
CA GLU A 392 -2.20 -8.13 -16.11
C GLU A 392 -1.02 -8.51 -17.02
N GLN A 393 -0.56 -9.77 -16.99
CA GLN A 393 0.52 -10.25 -17.88
C GLN A 393 0.15 -10.12 -19.36
N ASP A 394 -1.05 -10.55 -19.74
CA ASP A 394 -1.51 -10.50 -21.13
C ASP A 394 -1.57 -9.04 -21.63
N VAL A 395 -1.93 -8.12 -20.75
CA VAL A 395 -1.97 -6.68 -21.07
C VAL A 395 -0.56 -6.12 -21.18
N LEU A 396 0.35 -6.47 -20.27
CA LEU A 396 1.74 -6.03 -20.36
C LEU A 396 2.40 -6.53 -21.64
N GLU A 397 2.17 -7.79 -22.01
CA GLU A 397 2.69 -8.37 -23.25
C GLU A 397 2.20 -7.58 -24.47
N LYS A 398 0.90 -7.24 -24.52
CA LYS A 398 0.39 -6.36 -25.57
C LYS A 398 1.05 -4.99 -25.57
N LEU A 399 1.21 -4.34 -24.40
CA LEU A 399 1.85 -3.02 -24.32
C LEU A 399 3.30 -3.07 -24.82
N VAL A 400 4.05 -4.11 -24.45
CA VAL A 400 5.42 -4.34 -24.92
C VAL A 400 5.45 -4.52 -26.44
N LEU A 401 4.59 -5.37 -26.99
CA LEU A 401 4.50 -5.56 -28.45
C LEU A 401 4.11 -4.29 -29.21
N HIS A 402 3.42 -3.34 -28.57
CA HIS A 402 3.09 -2.04 -29.14
C HIS A 402 4.16 -0.96 -28.88
N GLY A 403 5.32 -1.33 -28.30
CA GLY A 403 6.48 -0.45 -28.18
C GLY A 403 6.50 0.43 -26.93
N VAL A 404 5.71 0.12 -25.89
CA VAL A 404 5.61 0.97 -24.67
C VAL A 404 6.98 1.24 -24.03
N PHE A 405 7.92 0.29 -24.11
CA PHE A 405 9.26 0.47 -23.55
C PHE A 405 10.05 1.54 -24.30
N SER A 406 9.99 1.53 -25.62
CA SER A 406 10.61 2.55 -26.46
C SER A 406 9.95 3.91 -26.26
N GLU A 407 8.62 3.96 -26.17
CA GLU A 407 7.85 5.19 -25.93
C GLU A 407 8.19 5.86 -24.60
N LEU A 408 8.36 5.07 -23.54
CA LEU A 408 8.71 5.56 -22.20
C LEU A 408 10.23 5.68 -21.98
N GLY A 409 11.05 5.33 -22.98
CA GLY A 409 12.51 5.33 -22.90
C GLY A 409 13.05 4.38 -21.83
N LEU A 410 12.39 3.24 -21.60
CA LEU A 410 12.77 2.21 -20.64
C LEU A 410 13.87 1.31 -21.20
N THR A 411 14.75 0.83 -20.33
CA THR A 411 15.76 -0.18 -20.68
C THR A 411 15.43 -1.52 -20.01
N PRO A 412 14.73 -2.44 -20.70
CA PRO A 412 14.40 -3.76 -20.17
C PRO A 412 15.56 -4.75 -20.32
N ARG A 413 15.55 -5.78 -19.47
CA ARG A 413 16.35 -7.00 -19.64
C ARG A 413 15.45 -8.21 -19.44
N PHE A 414 15.38 -9.07 -20.44
CA PHE A 414 14.71 -10.36 -20.38
C PHE A 414 15.66 -11.39 -19.78
N LEU A 415 15.21 -12.09 -18.74
CA LEU A 415 16.03 -13.02 -17.97
C LEU A 415 16.11 -14.38 -18.66
N ASP A 416 17.33 -14.91 -18.75
CA ASP A 416 17.63 -16.19 -19.39
C ASP A 416 17.08 -17.37 -18.57
N THR A 417 16.32 -18.25 -19.22
CA THR A 417 15.71 -19.45 -18.63
C THR A 417 16.74 -20.48 -18.16
N LEU A 418 18.01 -20.38 -18.59
CA LEU A 418 19.13 -21.13 -18.02
C LEU A 418 19.28 -20.90 -16.51
N HIS A 419 19.03 -19.66 -16.06
CA HIS A 419 19.17 -19.25 -14.66
C HIS A 419 17.83 -19.09 -13.96
N PHE A 420 16.86 -18.46 -14.63
CA PHE A 420 15.51 -18.24 -14.14
C PHE A 420 14.57 -19.25 -14.80
N SER A 421 14.75 -20.51 -14.42
CA SER A 421 14.09 -21.66 -15.04
C SER A 421 12.59 -21.70 -14.71
N GLY A 422 11.83 -22.42 -15.53
CA GLY A 422 10.44 -22.74 -15.22
C GLY A 422 9.97 -24.01 -15.94
N PHE A 423 8.81 -24.53 -15.59
CA PHE A 423 8.27 -25.73 -16.24
C PHE A 423 7.91 -25.51 -17.72
N CYS A 424 7.74 -24.26 -18.18
CA CYS A 424 7.64 -23.95 -19.62
C CYS A 424 8.96 -24.24 -20.37
N ASN A 425 10.10 -23.99 -19.72
CA ASN A 425 11.43 -24.17 -20.29
C ASN A 425 12.43 -24.51 -19.17
N VAL A 426 12.63 -25.81 -18.97
CA VAL A 426 13.42 -26.34 -17.86
C VAL A 426 14.91 -26.32 -18.22
N SER A 427 15.69 -25.60 -17.41
CA SER A 427 17.15 -25.59 -17.52
C SER A 427 17.74 -26.98 -17.28
N GLN A 428 18.65 -27.40 -18.16
CA GLN A 428 19.32 -28.70 -18.06
C GLN A 428 20.59 -28.66 -17.20
N ASP A 429 21.09 -27.47 -16.86
CA ASP A 429 22.28 -27.29 -16.04
C ASP A 429 21.91 -26.81 -14.64
N VAL A 430 21.77 -27.75 -13.70
CA VAL A 430 21.45 -27.49 -12.29
C VAL A 430 22.42 -26.54 -11.61
N ASN A 431 23.67 -26.44 -12.07
CA ASN A 431 24.67 -25.54 -11.49
C ASN A 431 24.37 -24.07 -11.78
N MET A 432 23.59 -23.80 -12.84
CA MET A 432 23.24 -22.43 -13.26
C MET A 432 21.88 -21.97 -12.72
N VAL A 433 21.02 -22.90 -12.30
CA VAL A 433 19.65 -22.58 -11.87
C VAL A 433 19.65 -21.73 -10.59
N ILE A 434 18.89 -20.65 -10.60
CA ILE A 434 18.71 -19.72 -9.49
C ILE A 434 17.28 -19.80 -8.96
N THR A 435 16.30 -19.73 -9.86
CA THR A 435 14.89 -19.88 -9.52
C THR A 435 14.23 -20.92 -10.40
N VAL A 436 13.19 -21.58 -9.87
CA VAL A 436 12.32 -22.48 -10.65
C VAL A 436 10.88 -22.06 -10.45
N HIS A 437 10.23 -21.56 -11.50
CA HIS A 437 8.81 -21.19 -11.49
C HIS A 437 7.94 -22.36 -11.99
N ALA A 438 6.86 -22.69 -11.28
CA ALA A 438 5.80 -23.56 -11.78
C ALA A 438 4.87 -22.90 -12.83
N ASN A 439 5.45 -22.18 -13.79
CA ASN A 439 4.75 -21.67 -14.98
C ASN A 439 4.28 -22.83 -15.89
N CYS A 440 3.44 -22.57 -16.90
CA CYS A 440 2.83 -23.62 -17.73
C CYS A 440 2.15 -24.75 -16.91
N CYS A 441 1.56 -24.41 -15.76
CA CYS A 441 0.86 -25.35 -14.89
C CYS A 441 -0.47 -24.75 -14.43
N ARG A 442 -1.56 -25.54 -14.53
CA ARG A 442 -2.93 -25.01 -14.41
C ARG A 442 -3.48 -25.00 -12.99
N THR A 443 -3.21 -26.03 -12.18
CA THR A 443 -3.85 -26.22 -10.86
C THR A 443 -2.84 -26.17 -9.73
N ILE A 444 -3.27 -25.67 -8.55
CA ILE A 444 -2.41 -25.60 -7.37
C ILE A 444 -1.93 -26.98 -6.93
N GLY A 445 -2.79 -28.00 -6.98
CA GLY A 445 -2.42 -29.38 -6.65
C GLY A 445 -1.31 -29.93 -7.57
N ALA A 446 -1.38 -29.67 -8.87
CA ALA A 446 -0.33 -30.09 -9.81
C ALA A 446 0.99 -29.35 -9.55
N LYS A 447 0.93 -28.04 -9.29
CA LYS A 447 2.10 -27.23 -8.90
C LYS A 447 2.75 -27.80 -7.65
N MET A 448 1.97 -28.09 -6.62
CA MET A 448 2.47 -28.63 -5.34
C MET A 448 3.22 -29.95 -5.50
N VAL A 449 2.68 -30.89 -6.29
CA VAL A 449 3.32 -32.20 -6.51
C VAL A 449 4.68 -32.04 -7.19
N ASP A 450 4.72 -31.28 -8.29
CA ASP A 450 5.94 -31.18 -9.09
C ASP A 450 6.98 -30.25 -8.42
N LEU A 451 6.57 -29.21 -7.70
CA LEU A 451 7.48 -28.35 -6.93
C LEU A 451 8.12 -29.08 -5.74
N LYS A 452 7.37 -29.91 -5.01
CA LYS A 452 7.95 -30.79 -3.96
C LYS A 452 9.01 -31.71 -4.55
N THR A 453 8.81 -32.16 -5.79
CA THR A 453 9.77 -33.03 -6.47
C THR A 453 11.03 -32.26 -6.86
N ILE A 454 10.90 -31.04 -7.41
CA ILE A 454 12.06 -30.17 -7.67
C ILE A 454 12.88 -29.91 -6.42
N LEU A 455 12.23 -29.62 -5.28
CA LEU A 455 12.96 -29.33 -4.05
C LEU A 455 13.74 -30.56 -3.55
N ARG A 456 13.18 -31.76 -3.67
CA ARG A 456 13.89 -33.03 -3.37
C ARG A 456 15.06 -33.28 -4.30
N ASP A 457 14.89 -33.02 -5.60
CA ASP A 457 15.99 -33.14 -6.58
C ASP A 457 17.13 -32.17 -6.22
N TRP A 458 16.79 -30.93 -5.83
CA TRP A 458 17.74 -29.93 -5.38
C TRP A 458 18.49 -30.36 -4.11
N GLU A 459 17.79 -30.85 -3.09
CA GLU A 459 18.42 -31.39 -1.87
C GLU A 459 19.35 -32.56 -2.19
N GLY A 460 18.92 -33.47 -3.07
CA GLY A 460 19.72 -34.60 -3.52
C GLY A 460 21.00 -34.16 -4.26
N PHE A 461 20.89 -33.11 -5.09
CA PHE A 461 22.03 -32.49 -5.76
C PHE A 461 23.02 -31.89 -4.76
N LYS A 462 22.55 -31.08 -3.80
CA LYS A 462 23.41 -30.46 -2.78
C LYS A 462 24.16 -31.49 -1.94
N ASN A 463 23.53 -32.64 -1.65
CA ASN A 463 24.12 -33.68 -0.80
C ASN A 463 25.12 -34.60 -1.53
N ASN A 464 25.14 -34.62 -2.86
CA ASN A 464 26.01 -35.46 -3.68
C ASN A 464 27.11 -34.63 -4.35
N GLU A 465 28.14 -34.22 -3.60
CA GLU A 465 29.28 -33.43 -4.12
C GLU A 465 30.13 -34.16 -5.20
N THR A 466 29.96 -35.48 -5.40
CA THR A 466 30.94 -36.31 -6.12
C THR A 466 30.58 -36.75 -7.54
N ASN A 467 29.38 -36.47 -8.09
CA ASN A 467 29.04 -36.84 -9.49
C ASN A 467 28.09 -35.84 -10.17
N ASN A 468 28.60 -34.65 -10.51
CA ASN A 468 27.85 -33.59 -11.21
C ASN A 468 27.42 -33.94 -12.65
N THR A 469 27.94 -35.01 -13.26
CA THR A 469 27.76 -35.28 -14.70
C THR A 469 26.46 -36.03 -15.05
N THR A 470 25.68 -36.50 -14.06
CA THR A 470 24.47 -37.31 -14.29
C THR A 470 23.19 -36.71 -13.69
N PHE A 471 23.23 -35.49 -13.16
CA PHE A 471 22.03 -34.88 -12.59
C PHE A 471 20.97 -34.63 -13.67
N ARG A 472 19.72 -34.97 -13.35
CA ARG A 472 18.56 -34.67 -14.20
C ARG A 472 17.35 -34.38 -13.32
N TRP A 473 16.67 -33.27 -13.60
CA TRP A 473 15.40 -32.96 -12.98
C TRP A 473 14.36 -34.03 -13.25
N THR A 474 13.58 -34.36 -12.24
CA THR A 474 12.40 -35.21 -12.39
C THR A 474 11.35 -34.49 -13.24
N ASP A 475 10.77 -35.23 -14.18
CA ASP A 475 9.76 -34.73 -15.10
C ASP A 475 8.51 -34.17 -14.40
N HIS A 476 8.04 -32.98 -14.80
CA HIS A 476 6.85 -32.30 -14.23
C HIS A 476 5.54 -32.85 -14.82
N VAL A 477 5.28 -34.14 -14.58
CA VAL A 477 4.18 -34.90 -15.17
C VAL A 477 2.82 -34.34 -14.72
N SER A 478 2.69 -33.94 -13.46
CA SER A 478 1.41 -33.48 -12.89
C SER A 478 0.97 -32.17 -13.55
N CYS A 479 1.89 -31.24 -13.71
CA CYS A 479 1.67 -29.97 -14.39
C CYS A 479 1.34 -30.18 -15.88
N ARG A 480 2.07 -31.03 -16.60
CA ARG A 480 1.73 -31.37 -18.00
C ARG A 480 0.33 -31.99 -18.12
N ASN A 481 -0.05 -32.84 -17.17
CA ASN A 481 -1.36 -33.49 -17.18
C ASN A 481 -2.52 -32.56 -16.75
N SER A 482 -2.23 -31.49 -16.00
CA SER A 482 -3.23 -30.50 -15.59
C SER A 482 -3.93 -29.79 -16.76
N TRP A 483 -3.28 -29.76 -17.94
CA TRP A 483 -3.83 -29.22 -19.18
C TRP A 483 -4.68 -30.21 -19.97
N LYS A 484 -4.51 -31.52 -19.75
CA LYS A 484 -5.25 -32.58 -20.46
C LYS A 484 -6.64 -32.83 -19.89
N ARG A 485 -6.88 -32.48 -18.62
CA ARG A 485 -8.20 -32.58 -17.97
C ARG A 485 -9.09 -31.39 -18.39
N VAL A 486 -9.59 -31.44 -19.63
CA VAL A 486 -10.71 -30.62 -20.13
C VAL A 486 -11.69 -31.55 -20.83
N THR A 487 -12.17 -32.56 -20.13
CA THR A 487 -13.40 -33.29 -20.46
C THR A 487 -13.90 -33.90 -19.17
N GLN A 488 -15.08 -33.50 -18.72
CA GLN A 488 -15.80 -33.92 -17.51
C GLN A 488 -15.41 -33.16 -16.24
N GLU A 489 -16.08 -32.03 -16.01
CA GLU A 489 -17.03 -31.84 -14.91
C GLU A 489 -18.02 -30.72 -15.26
#